data_AF-A0A9P3FMF5-F1
#
_entry.id   AF-A0A9P3FMF5-F1
#
_cell.length_a   1.000
_cell.length_b   1.000
_cell.length_c   1.000
_cell.angle_alpha   90.00
_cell.angle_beta   90.00
_cell.angle_gamma   90.00
#
_symmetry.space_group_name_H-M   'P 1'
#
loop_
_entity.id
_entity.type
_entity.pdbx_description
1 polymer ?
#
loop_
_entity_poly.entity_id
_entity_poly.type
_entity_poly.pdbx_seq_one_letter_code
_entity_poly.pdbx_strand_id
1 'polypeptide(L)'
;MSTQQEFLLNPGLVPLTTTADCMICHEEATNPVKTSSCECSVLYCQSCILAWFRESPTCPTCPFQHFSVPEAEEAEQAVNNEYESDDEDGPPTFDLDVTVETGEADELIYLLHSRTRHLGDQAAVEHISNFRRSSLDANMVTTQYSPRRTHVKTYLLVDYLLADANIFYEEQLDTVLETSLATEEDFRAMVRRVGIVIENLHDRSLTYEGLHEKLLMGALNDLSWFSRVWFDMWEARRANREIELDPIQRYLEDIVEELVEEGERLYHRIESSRRRQSGL
;
A
#
# COMPACT_ATOMS: atom_id res chain seq x y z
N MET A 1 6.85 28.81 -2.37
CA MET A 1 7.23 28.01 -1.18
C MET A 1 8.75 28.06 -1.07
N SER A 2 9.33 27.93 0.12
CA SER A 2 10.78 27.86 0.29
C SER A 2 11.32 26.56 -0.30
N THR A 3 12.58 26.56 -0.75
CA THR A 3 13.31 25.33 -1.13
C THR A 3 13.67 24.50 0.11
N GLN A 4 14.03 23.23 -0.07
CA GLN A 4 14.48 22.37 1.04
C GLN A 4 15.67 22.97 1.80
N GLN A 5 16.65 23.52 1.08
CA GLN A 5 17.85 24.08 1.69
C GLN A 5 17.54 25.35 2.50
N GLU A 6 16.68 26.22 1.98
CA GLU A 6 16.22 27.41 2.71
C GLU A 6 15.40 27.03 3.95
N PHE A 7 14.54 26.02 3.83
CA PHE A 7 13.73 25.53 4.94
C PHE A 7 14.60 24.94 6.06
N LEU A 8 15.59 24.10 5.72
CA LEU A 8 16.47 23.48 6.72
C LEU A 8 17.34 24.50 7.49
N LEU A 9 17.56 25.70 6.94
CA LEU A 9 18.23 26.79 7.66
C LEU A 9 17.33 27.41 8.74
N ASN A 10 16.01 27.41 8.54
CA ASN A 10 15.04 27.92 9.52
C ASN A 10 13.70 27.17 9.46
N PRO A 11 13.63 25.95 10.02
CA PRO A 11 12.50 25.03 9.83
C PRO A 11 11.25 25.37 10.65
N GLY A 12 11.23 26.51 11.35
CA GLY A 12 10.13 26.88 12.24
C GLY A 12 9.96 25.92 13.42
N LEU A 13 11.07 25.36 13.93
CA LEU A 13 11.02 24.50 15.11
C LEU A 13 10.90 25.36 16.37
N VAL A 14 9.88 25.07 17.18
CA VAL A 14 9.62 25.72 18.46
C VAL A 14 10.11 24.77 19.56
N PRO A 15 11.17 25.12 20.32
CA PRO A 15 11.62 24.34 21.45
C PRO A 15 10.54 24.24 22.53
N LEU A 16 10.43 23.07 23.15
CA LEU A 16 9.53 22.82 24.26
C LEU A 16 10.35 22.47 25.51
N THR A 17 9.73 22.66 26.68
CA THR A 17 10.32 22.27 27.98
C THR A 17 9.65 21.03 28.57
N THR A 18 8.67 20.47 27.87
CA THR A 18 7.90 19.30 28.27
C THR A 18 8.63 18.02 27.91
N THR A 19 8.59 17.03 28.79
CA THR A 19 9.06 15.67 28.51
C THR A 19 7.90 14.84 27.97
N ALA A 20 8.08 14.30 26.77
CA ALA A 20 7.22 13.31 26.15
C ALA A 20 8.04 12.48 25.17
N ASP A 21 7.47 11.38 24.70
CA ASP A 21 8.14 10.52 23.72
C ASP A 21 8.14 11.19 22.34
N CYS A 22 9.27 11.10 21.66
CA CYS A 22 9.42 11.54 20.28
C CYS A 22 8.58 10.64 19.35
N MET A 23 7.74 11.23 18.51
CA MET A 23 6.89 10.43 17.60
C MET A 23 7.67 9.65 16.52
N ILE A 24 8.93 10.01 16.26
CA ILE A 24 9.76 9.34 15.24
C ILE A 24 10.54 8.16 15.84
N CYS A 25 11.21 8.36 16.98
CA CYS A 25 12.05 7.30 17.58
C CYS A 25 11.36 6.54 18.72
N HIS A 26 10.20 7.01 19.18
CA HIS A 26 9.44 6.42 20.29
C HIS A 26 10.22 6.31 21.62
N GLU A 27 11.19 7.19 21.82
CA GLU A 27 11.98 7.33 23.04
C GLU A 27 11.76 8.73 23.65
N GLU A 28 12.12 8.91 24.92
CA GLU A 28 12.05 10.21 25.60
C GLU A 28 12.81 11.28 24.79
N ALA A 29 12.11 12.35 24.42
CA ALA A 29 12.64 13.29 23.44
C ALA A 29 13.84 14.08 23.98
N THR A 30 14.97 13.97 23.29
CA THR A 30 16.15 14.79 23.55
C THR A 30 16.05 16.11 22.75
N ASN A 31 16.11 17.25 23.44
CA ASN A 31 15.85 18.59 22.88
C ASN A 31 14.49 18.63 22.15
N PRO A 32 13.38 18.53 22.90
CA PRO A 32 12.06 18.40 22.33
C PRO A 32 11.65 19.67 21.56
N VAL A 33 11.11 19.46 20.36
CA VAL A 33 10.61 20.52 19.48
C VAL A 33 9.24 20.16 18.92
N LYS A 34 8.49 21.17 18.51
CA LYS A 34 7.33 21.04 17.62
C LYS A 34 7.52 21.91 16.38
N THR A 35 6.83 21.58 15.31
CA THR A 35 6.71 22.41 14.11
C THR A 35 5.73 23.56 14.36
N SER A 36 6.09 24.78 13.98
CA SER A 36 5.20 25.95 14.09
C SER A 36 4.12 26.00 13.02
N SER A 37 4.37 25.34 11.88
CA SER A 37 3.59 25.54 10.66
C SER A 37 2.44 24.56 10.47
N CYS A 38 2.35 23.50 11.27
CA CYS A 38 1.28 22.50 11.15
C CYS A 38 0.54 22.31 12.49
N GLU A 39 -0.75 21.98 12.40
CA GLU A 39 -1.66 21.95 13.55
C GLU A 39 -1.52 20.69 14.42
N CYS A 40 -0.83 19.65 13.93
CA CYS A 40 -0.72 18.37 14.64
C CYS A 40 -0.03 18.48 16.01
N SER A 41 0.75 19.55 16.24
CA SER A 41 1.37 19.90 17.53
C SER A 41 2.13 18.74 18.19
N VAL A 42 2.65 17.81 17.38
CA VAL A 42 3.36 16.61 17.84
C VAL A 42 4.79 16.98 18.23
N LEU A 43 5.32 16.23 19.20
CA LEU A 43 6.63 16.43 19.79
C LEU A 43 7.66 15.47 19.16
N TYR A 44 8.83 16.01 18.85
CA TYR A 44 9.94 15.27 18.25
C TYR A 44 11.26 15.62 18.93
N CYS A 45 12.24 14.71 18.88
CA CYS A 45 13.65 15.08 19.03
C CYS A 45 14.03 16.04 17.89
N GLN A 46 14.73 17.13 18.20
CA GLN A 46 15.20 18.07 17.18
C GLN A 46 16.00 17.39 16.06
N SER A 47 16.85 16.42 16.40
CA SER A 47 17.64 15.66 15.43
C SER A 47 16.78 14.79 14.52
N CYS A 48 15.78 14.09 15.08
CA CYS A 48 14.90 13.19 14.32
C CYS A 48 14.08 13.94 13.28
N ILE A 49 13.45 15.05 13.67
CA ILE A 49 12.60 15.81 12.74
C ILE A 49 13.43 16.50 11.65
N LEU A 50 14.65 16.96 11.96
CA LEU A 50 15.55 17.50 10.95
C LEU A 50 16.05 16.43 9.97
N ALA A 51 16.30 15.20 10.44
CA ALA A 51 16.65 14.08 9.57
C ALA A 51 15.48 13.76 8.63
N TRP A 52 14.25 13.69 9.16
CA TRP A 52 13.05 13.50 8.35
C TRP A 52 12.91 14.55 7.24
N PHE A 53 13.09 15.84 7.56
CA PHE A 53 12.99 16.91 6.55
C PHE A 53 14.10 16.92 5.50
N ARG A 54 15.16 16.10 5.65
CA ARG A 54 16.12 15.87 4.57
C ARG A 54 15.61 14.88 3.54
N GLU A 55 14.69 14.00 3.93
CA GLU A 55 14.19 12.91 3.10
C GLU A 55 12.77 13.18 2.60
N SER A 56 11.97 13.94 3.34
CA SER A 56 10.57 14.18 3.05
C SER A 56 10.18 15.65 3.22
N PRO A 57 9.38 16.23 2.30
CA PRO A 57 8.85 17.58 2.44
C PRO A 57 7.63 17.67 3.37
N THR A 58 7.09 16.55 3.85
CA THR A 58 5.85 16.52 4.63
C THR A 58 6.11 16.28 6.11
N CYS A 59 5.17 16.70 6.95
CA CYS A 59 5.21 16.38 8.39
C CYS A 59 5.05 14.86 8.61
N PRO A 60 5.76 14.25 9.59
CA PRO A 60 5.62 12.82 9.88
C PRO A 60 4.22 12.38 10.33
N THR A 61 3.42 13.31 10.86
CA THR A 61 2.14 12.99 11.52
C THR A 61 0.93 13.63 10.82
N CYS A 62 1.13 14.46 9.80
CA CYS A 62 0.04 15.06 9.04
C CYS A 62 0.48 15.36 7.60
N PRO A 63 -0.46 15.51 6.65
CA PRO A 63 -0.14 15.72 5.24
C PRO A 63 0.40 17.14 4.93
N PHE A 64 0.71 17.96 5.95
CA PHE A 64 1.20 19.33 5.73
C PHE A 64 2.59 19.34 5.08
N GLN A 65 2.71 20.04 3.96
CA GLN A 65 3.96 20.19 3.20
C GLN A 65 4.71 21.46 3.63
N HIS A 66 5.97 21.30 4.04
CA HIS A 66 6.80 22.37 4.61
C HIS A 66 7.60 23.16 3.57
N PHE A 67 7.99 22.52 2.48
CA PHE A 67 8.73 23.14 1.39
C PHE A 67 8.34 22.51 0.05
N SER A 68 8.48 23.30 -1.01
CA SER A 68 8.40 22.74 -2.36
C SER A 68 9.70 21.99 -2.61
N VAL A 69 9.56 20.72 -3.01
CA VAL A 69 10.63 20.08 -3.75
C VAL A 69 10.67 20.85 -5.07
N PRO A 70 11.77 21.54 -5.41
CA PRO A 70 11.87 22.05 -6.77
C PRO A 70 11.61 20.86 -7.68
N GLU A 71 10.78 21.02 -8.70
CA GLU A 71 10.91 20.23 -9.92
C GLU A 71 12.34 20.50 -10.40
N ALA A 72 13.33 19.85 -9.76
CA ALA A 72 14.44 19.36 -10.49
C ALA A 72 13.76 18.62 -11.63
N GLU A 73 14.09 19.00 -12.86
CA GLU A 73 14.31 18.04 -13.92
C GLU A 73 14.91 16.82 -13.24
N GLU A 74 14.05 15.91 -12.78
CA GLU A 74 14.46 14.72 -12.11
C GLU A 74 15.35 14.09 -13.16
N ALA A 75 16.58 13.79 -12.74
CA ALA A 75 17.48 13.03 -13.55
C ALA A 75 16.68 11.80 -14.01
N GLU A 76 16.27 11.85 -15.27
CA GLU A 76 15.97 10.76 -16.18
C GLU A 76 17.20 9.84 -16.20
N GLN A 77 17.39 9.15 -15.07
CA GLN A 77 18.15 7.93 -14.91
C GLN A 77 17.26 6.87 -14.24
N ALA A 78 15.95 7.07 -14.23
CA ALA A 78 15.06 6.00 -14.63
C ALA A 78 15.23 5.87 -16.15
N VAL A 79 15.89 4.78 -16.56
CA VAL A 79 15.95 4.22 -17.91
C VAL A 79 15.10 4.99 -18.92
N ASN A 80 15.78 5.77 -19.77
CA ASN A 80 15.22 6.27 -21.01
C ASN A 80 14.99 5.08 -21.95
N ASN A 81 13.97 4.27 -21.62
CA ASN A 81 13.24 3.46 -22.57
C ASN A 81 12.12 4.36 -23.07
N GLU A 82 12.48 5.41 -23.81
CA GLU A 82 11.70 5.83 -24.97
C GLU A 82 11.76 4.69 -26.01
N TYR A 83 11.17 3.56 -25.64
CA TYR A 83 10.36 2.85 -26.60
C TYR A 83 9.01 3.54 -26.48
N GLU A 84 8.77 4.54 -27.32
CA GLU A 84 7.43 4.79 -27.85
C GLU A 84 7.00 3.46 -28.51
N SER A 85 6.57 2.49 -27.70
CA SER A 85 5.80 1.37 -28.18
C SER A 85 4.41 1.92 -28.45
N ASP A 86 4.22 2.31 -29.70
CA ASP A 86 2.96 2.75 -30.30
C ASP A 86 1.86 1.66 -30.29
N ASP A 87 2.03 0.60 -29.50
CA ASP A 87 1.14 -0.53 -29.31
C ASP A 87 1.43 -1.14 -27.94
N GLU A 88 0.51 -1.02 -26.98
CA GLU A 88 -0.02 -2.16 -26.22
C GLU A 88 -1.07 -1.63 -25.23
N ASP A 89 -2.34 -1.96 -25.50
CA ASP A 89 -3.47 -1.92 -24.55
C ASP A 89 -3.16 -2.85 -23.36
N GLY A 90 -2.15 -2.51 -22.57
CA GLY A 90 -1.82 -3.20 -21.34
C GLY A 90 -2.91 -2.95 -20.30
N PRO A 91 -3.20 -3.93 -19.42
CA PRO A 91 -4.20 -3.76 -18.38
C PRO A 91 -3.81 -2.61 -17.45
N PRO A 92 -4.77 -1.82 -16.92
CA PRO A 92 -4.46 -0.77 -15.97
C PRO A 92 -3.71 -1.31 -14.73
N THR A 93 -2.66 -0.59 -14.35
CA THR A 93 -1.85 -0.86 -13.15
C THR A 93 -2.30 -0.05 -11.94
N PHE A 94 -3.27 0.86 -12.12
CA PHE A 94 -3.85 1.71 -11.08
C PHE A 94 -2.81 2.52 -10.29
N ASP A 95 -1.75 2.98 -10.98
CA ASP A 95 -0.62 3.70 -10.40
C ASP A 95 0.12 2.95 -9.27
N LEU A 96 -0.03 1.62 -9.20
CA LEU A 96 0.83 0.79 -8.37
C LEU A 96 2.16 0.57 -9.09
N ASP A 97 3.24 0.57 -8.32
CA ASP A 97 4.59 0.40 -8.82
C ASP A 97 4.86 -1.08 -9.15
N VAL A 98 4.24 -1.56 -10.24
CA VAL A 98 4.28 -2.96 -10.69
C VAL A 98 4.76 -3.11 -12.13
N THR A 99 5.48 -4.19 -12.42
CA THR A 99 5.71 -4.71 -13.77
C THR A 99 4.61 -5.71 -14.12
N VAL A 100 4.10 -5.67 -15.35
CA VAL A 100 3.19 -6.70 -15.87
C VAL A 100 4.01 -7.69 -16.68
N GLU A 101 3.93 -8.96 -16.33
CA GLU A 101 4.61 -10.06 -17.02
C GLU A 101 3.58 -11.04 -17.54
N THR A 102 3.84 -11.63 -18.70
CA THR A 102 2.99 -12.70 -19.24
C THR A 102 3.47 -14.04 -18.70
N GLY A 103 2.64 -14.67 -17.86
CA GLY A 103 2.83 -16.03 -17.36
C GLY A 103 2.58 -17.09 -18.43
N GLU A 104 2.71 -18.37 -18.06
CA GLU A 104 2.36 -19.43 -19.03
C GLU A 104 0.84 -19.44 -19.28
N ALA A 105 0.43 -19.74 -20.52
CA ALA A 105 -0.96 -19.61 -21.00
C ALA A 105 -1.48 -18.17 -21.11
N ASP A 106 -0.59 -17.22 -21.37
CA ASP A 106 -0.92 -15.80 -21.64
C ASP A 106 -1.63 -15.10 -20.46
N GLU A 107 -1.42 -15.59 -19.23
CA GLU A 107 -1.96 -14.96 -18.00
C GLU A 107 -1.15 -13.72 -17.61
N LEU A 108 -1.80 -12.62 -17.23
CA LEU A 108 -1.13 -11.38 -16.82
C LEU A 108 -0.75 -11.45 -15.34
N ILE A 109 0.53 -11.33 -14.99
CA ILE A 109 1.08 -11.39 -13.64
C ILE A 109 1.65 -10.03 -13.23
N TYR A 110 1.29 -9.54 -12.03
CA TYR A 110 1.72 -8.22 -11.55
C TYR A 110 2.82 -8.34 -10.49
N LEU A 111 3.97 -7.68 -10.72
CA LEU A 111 5.16 -7.74 -9.88
C LEU A 111 5.54 -6.36 -9.30
N LEU A 112 5.39 -6.16 -7.99
CA LEU A 112 5.84 -4.94 -7.29
C LEU A 112 7.35 -4.65 -7.41
N HIS A 113 7.74 -3.55 -8.07
CA HIS A 113 9.12 -3.13 -8.30
C HIS A 113 9.90 -2.87 -7.00
N SER A 114 9.25 -2.28 -5.99
CA SER A 114 9.86 -1.93 -4.70
C SER A 114 10.50 -3.12 -3.97
N ARG A 115 10.12 -4.34 -4.36
CA ARG A 115 10.58 -5.59 -3.73
C ARG A 115 11.32 -6.53 -4.70
N THR A 116 11.27 -6.33 -6.03
CA THR A 116 11.75 -7.33 -7.02
C THR A 116 13.27 -7.37 -7.10
N ARG A 117 13.93 -6.26 -6.73
CA ARG A 117 15.41 -6.12 -6.72
C ARG A 117 16.15 -7.22 -5.94
N HIS A 118 15.46 -7.93 -5.04
CA HIS A 118 16.07 -8.96 -4.19
C HIS A 118 15.75 -10.40 -4.59
N LEU A 119 14.75 -10.65 -5.45
CA LEU A 119 14.24 -11.99 -5.72
C LEU A 119 14.63 -12.57 -7.09
N GLY A 120 15.01 -11.72 -8.04
CA GLY A 120 15.20 -12.11 -9.43
C GLY A 120 13.85 -12.38 -10.09
N ASP A 121 13.51 -11.62 -11.12
CA ASP A 121 12.14 -11.51 -11.65
C ASP A 121 11.55 -12.88 -12.03
N GLN A 122 12.35 -13.75 -12.64
CA GLN A 122 11.91 -15.10 -13.05
C GLN A 122 11.45 -15.99 -11.87
N ALA A 123 12.10 -15.90 -10.70
CA ALA A 123 11.71 -16.70 -9.54
C ALA A 123 10.44 -16.15 -8.86
N ALA A 124 10.16 -14.85 -9.01
CA ALA A 124 8.93 -14.24 -8.55
C ALA A 124 7.76 -14.65 -9.46
N VAL A 125 7.93 -14.55 -10.78
CA VAL A 125 6.94 -14.99 -11.78
C VAL A 125 6.55 -16.45 -11.58
N GLU A 126 7.52 -17.36 -11.51
CA GLU A 126 7.26 -18.79 -11.29
C GLU A 126 6.48 -19.03 -9.98
N HIS A 127 6.80 -18.29 -8.92
CA HIS A 127 6.13 -18.43 -7.64
C HIS A 127 4.68 -17.92 -7.66
N ILE A 128 4.41 -16.80 -8.35
CA ILE A 128 3.06 -16.25 -8.48
C ILE A 128 2.21 -17.12 -9.41
N SER A 129 2.75 -17.52 -10.56
CA SER A 129 2.07 -18.42 -11.50
C SER A 129 1.74 -19.76 -10.83
N ASN A 130 2.69 -20.35 -10.09
CA ASN A 130 2.42 -21.57 -9.32
C ASN A 130 1.33 -21.36 -8.26
N PHE A 131 1.26 -20.18 -7.62
CA PHE A 131 0.21 -19.88 -6.65
C PHE A 131 -1.16 -19.79 -7.33
N ARG A 132 -1.30 -19.03 -8.42
CA ARG A 132 -2.56 -18.89 -9.16
C ARG A 132 -3.11 -20.21 -9.65
N ARG A 133 -2.23 -21.08 -10.17
CA ARG A 133 -2.61 -22.39 -10.72
C ARG A 133 -2.90 -23.44 -9.67
N SER A 134 -2.23 -23.35 -8.53
CA SER A 134 -2.41 -24.31 -7.46
C SER A 134 -3.45 -23.82 -6.47
N SER A 135 -4.67 -24.36 -6.56
CA SER A 135 -5.50 -24.43 -5.34
C SER A 135 -4.80 -25.25 -4.24
N LEU A 136 -3.88 -26.15 -4.62
CA LEU A 136 -3.17 -27.08 -3.76
C LEU A 136 -1.87 -27.50 -4.48
N ASP A 137 -0.70 -27.09 -4.03
CA ASP A 137 0.46 -27.96 -4.21
C ASP A 137 1.40 -27.97 -3.01
N ALA A 138 1.53 -29.17 -2.45
CA ALA A 138 2.06 -29.47 -1.13
C ALA A 138 3.60 -29.45 -1.06
N ASN A 139 4.28 -29.05 -2.14
CA ASN A 139 5.68 -29.37 -2.40
C ASN A 139 6.62 -28.17 -2.48
N MET A 140 6.19 -26.96 -2.10
CA MET A 140 7.13 -25.85 -1.96
C MET A 140 8.21 -26.16 -0.91
N VAL A 141 9.44 -26.37 -1.38
CA VAL A 141 10.62 -26.62 -0.55
C VAL A 141 10.92 -25.36 0.27
N THR A 142 10.49 -25.39 1.52
CA THR A 142 10.29 -24.22 2.38
C THR A 142 11.52 -23.91 3.25
N THR A 143 12.73 -24.23 2.80
CA THR A 143 13.86 -24.52 3.71
C THR A 143 14.59 -23.31 4.32
N GLN A 144 14.14 -22.06 4.16
CA GLN A 144 14.71 -20.93 4.92
C GLN A 144 13.70 -19.85 5.30
N TYR A 145 13.68 -19.50 6.59
CA TYR A 145 13.03 -18.30 7.13
C TYR A 145 13.78 -17.06 6.63
N SER A 146 13.19 -16.34 5.68
CA SER A 146 13.79 -15.15 5.06
C SER A 146 12.73 -14.05 4.87
N PRO A 147 13.12 -12.76 4.87
CA PRO A 147 12.34 -11.63 4.32
C PRO A 147 11.59 -11.98 3.02
N ARG A 148 12.14 -12.90 2.21
CA ARG A 148 11.51 -13.54 1.04
C ARG A 148 10.07 -13.97 1.27
N ARG A 149 9.69 -14.52 2.43
CA ARG A 149 8.30 -14.95 2.70
C ARG A 149 7.33 -13.79 2.89
N THR A 150 7.75 -12.69 3.53
CA THR A 150 6.91 -11.50 3.70
C THR A 150 6.76 -10.77 2.37
N HIS A 151 7.82 -10.73 1.56
CA HIS A 151 7.75 -10.17 0.21
C HIS A 151 6.79 -10.94 -0.68
N VAL A 152 6.91 -12.27 -0.72
CA VAL A 152 6.01 -13.16 -1.48
C VAL A 152 4.53 -12.98 -1.10
N LYS A 153 4.19 -12.79 0.18
CA LYS A 153 2.80 -12.55 0.58
C LYS A 153 2.22 -11.27 -0.01
N THR A 154 2.97 -10.17 0.06
CA THR A 154 2.53 -8.89 -0.49
C THR A 154 2.38 -8.97 -2.01
N TYR A 155 3.29 -9.66 -2.71
CA TYR A 155 3.15 -9.87 -4.15
C TYR A 155 1.86 -10.59 -4.50
N LEU A 156 1.56 -11.70 -3.83
CA LEU A 156 0.39 -12.51 -4.15
C LEU A 156 -0.91 -11.75 -3.90
N LEU A 157 -0.96 -10.93 -2.84
CA LEU A 157 -2.12 -10.10 -2.56
C LEU A 157 -2.28 -8.94 -3.54
N VAL A 158 -1.18 -8.28 -3.96
CA VAL A 158 -1.25 -7.22 -4.98
C VAL A 158 -1.59 -7.80 -6.36
N ASP A 159 -1.00 -8.93 -6.70
CA ASP A 159 -1.29 -9.65 -7.94
C ASP A 159 -2.78 -10.07 -8.01
N TYR A 160 -3.33 -10.60 -6.91
CA TYR A 160 -4.75 -10.90 -6.80
C TYR A 160 -5.62 -9.66 -6.95
N LEU A 161 -5.32 -8.60 -6.17
CA LEU A 161 -6.06 -7.34 -6.23
C LEU A 161 -6.10 -6.77 -7.66
N LEU A 162 -4.96 -6.72 -8.33
CA LEU A 162 -4.86 -6.14 -9.67
C LEU A 162 -5.53 -7.02 -10.73
N ALA A 163 -5.42 -8.34 -10.62
CA ALA A 163 -6.12 -9.24 -11.53
C ALA A 163 -7.64 -9.10 -11.41
N ASP A 164 -8.17 -9.10 -10.19
CA ASP A 164 -9.61 -8.95 -9.96
C ASP A 164 -10.11 -7.56 -10.35
N ALA A 165 -9.38 -6.50 -9.96
CA ALA A 165 -9.73 -5.13 -10.31
C ALA A 165 -9.72 -4.90 -11.83
N ASN A 166 -8.84 -5.55 -12.58
CA ASN A 166 -8.84 -5.47 -14.04
C ASN A 166 -10.05 -6.17 -14.66
N ILE A 167 -10.42 -7.36 -14.17
CA ILE A 167 -11.63 -8.05 -14.61
C ILE A 167 -12.86 -7.17 -14.32
N PHE A 168 -12.96 -6.62 -13.11
CA PHE A 168 -14.05 -5.72 -12.75
C PHE A 168 -14.07 -4.46 -13.63
N TYR A 169 -12.91 -3.85 -13.87
CA TYR A 169 -12.75 -2.66 -14.70
C TYR A 169 -13.24 -2.90 -16.13
N GLU A 170 -12.84 -4.01 -16.75
CA GLU A 170 -13.19 -4.33 -18.14
C GLU A 170 -14.63 -4.80 -18.31
N GLU A 171 -15.14 -5.62 -17.38
CA GLU A 171 -16.42 -6.30 -17.57
C GLU A 171 -17.62 -5.60 -16.91
N GLN A 172 -17.39 -4.88 -15.80
CA GLN A 172 -18.48 -4.47 -14.91
C GLN A 172 -18.53 -2.96 -14.66
N LEU A 173 -17.39 -2.26 -14.68
CA LEU A 173 -17.28 -0.90 -14.17
C LEU A 173 -18.25 0.07 -14.87
N ASP A 174 -18.31 0.09 -16.19
CA ASP A 174 -19.22 1.00 -16.93
C ASP A 174 -20.68 0.81 -16.49
N THR A 175 -21.14 -0.45 -16.40
CA THR A 175 -22.51 -0.77 -15.99
C THR A 175 -22.77 -0.37 -14.54
N VAL A 176 -21.79 -0.59 -13.67
CA VAL A 176 -21.88 -0.24 -12.26
C VAL A 176 -21.96 1.28 -12.08
N LEU A 177 -21.14 2.03 -12.82
CA LEU A 177 -21.09 3.49 -12.77
C LEU A 177 -22.40 4.16 -13.24
N GLU A 178 -23.23 3.50 -14.06
CA GLU A 178 -24.57 4.01 -14.42
C GLU A 178 -25.50 4.19 -13.21
N THR A 179 -25.26 3.43 -12.14
CA THR A 179 -26.10 3.41 -10.93
C THR A 179 -25.36 3.87 -9.67
N SER A 180 -24.08 4.21 -9.80
CA SER A 180 -23.20 4.61 -8.71
C SER A 180 -23.10 6.14 -8.59
N LEU A 181 -22.89 6.62 -7.37
CA LEU A 181 -22.48 8.00 -7.08
C LEU A 181 -20.95 8.19 -7.17
N ALA A 182 -20.21 7.10 -7.25
CA ALA A 182 -18.77 7.10 -7.45
C ALA A 182 -18.41 7.32 -8.93
N THR A 183 -17.16 7.69 -9.16
CA THR A 183 -16.58 7.88 -10.49
C THR A 183 -15.57 6.78 -10.81
N GLU A 184 -15.13 6.69 -12.06
CA GLU A 184 -13.98 5.84 -12.41
C GLU A 184 -12.72 6.24 -11.61
N GLU A 185 -12.53 7.55 -11.34
CA GLU A 185 -11.42 8.04 -10.53
C GLU A 185 -11.50 7.53 -9.08
N ASP A 186 -12.70 7.44 -8.52
CA ASP A 186 -12.94 6.84 -7.20
C ASP A 186 -12.56 5.36 -7.18
N PHE A 187 -12.92 4.61 -8.23
CA PHE A 187 -12.55 3.21 -8.36
C PHE A 187 -11.02 3.04 -8.43
N ARG A 188 -10.35 3.80 -9.31
CA ARG A 188 -8.89 3.77 -9.44
C ARG A 188 -8.19 4.13 -8.14
N ALA A 189 -8.67 5.18 -7.46
CA ALA A 189 -8.15 5.58 -6.15
C ALA A 189 -8.32 4.48 -5.11
N MET A 190 -9.47 3.79 -5.10
CA MET A 190 -9.75 2.69 -4.19
C MET A 190 -8.79 1.51 -4.39
N VAL A 191 -8.62 1.02 -5.62
CA VAL A 191 -7.68 -0.07 -5.93
C VAL A 191 -6.26 0.31 -5.51
N ARG A 192 -5.82 1.52 -5.87
CA ARG A 192 -4.50 2.04 -5.48
C ARG A 192 -4.29 2.06 -3.97
N ARG A 193 -5.30 2.53 -3.20
CA ARG A 193 -5.20 2.63 -1.74
C ARG A 193 -5.15 1.26 -1.08
N VAL A 194 -5.96 0.30 -1.54
CA VAL A 194 -5.88 -1.08 -1.05
C VAL A 194 -4.48 -1.67 -1.33
N GLY A 195 -3.94 -1.45 -2.53
CA GLY A 195 -2.58 -1.88 -2.88
C GLY A 195 -1.50 -1.30 -1.95
N ILE A 196 -1.55 0.01 -1.67
CA ILE A 196 -0.64 0.67 -0.72
C ILE A 196 -0.77 0.08 0.69
N VAL A 197 -1.99 -0.24 1.14
CA VAL A 197 -2.18 -0.86 2.46
C VAL A 197 -1.54 -2.26 2.49
N ILE A 198 -1.72 -3.05 1.44
CA ILE A 198 -1.10 -4.38 1.28
C ILE A 198 0.44 -4.27 1.33
N GLU A 199 1.02 -3.29 0.64
CA GLU A 199 2.47 -3.03 0.64
C GLU A 199 3.02 -2.74 2.04
N ASN A 200 2.22 -2.08 2.88
CA ASN A 200 2.57 -1.72 4.25
C ASN A 200 2.19 -2.79 5.30
N LEU A 201 1.70 -3.97 4.87
CA LEU A 201 1.47 -5.10 5.76
C LEU A 201 2.80 -5.72 6.23
N HIS A 202 3.28 -5.25 7.38
CA HIS A 202 4.48 -5.80 8.03
C HIS A 202 4.18 -6.74 9.20
N ASP A 203 2.93 -6.77 9.67
CA ASP A 203 2.54 -7.56 10.84
C ASP A 203 2.40 -9.05 10.47
N ARG A 204 3.11 -9.90 11.21
CA ARG A 204 3.19 -11.35 10.96
C ARG A 204 2.14 -12.15 11.71
N SER A 205 1.30 -11.51 12.53
CA SER A 205 0.38 -12.15 13.48
C SER A 205 -1.07 -11.67 13.39
N LEU A 206 -1.46 -11.05 12.27
CA LEU A 206 -2.85 -10.64 12.08
C LEU A 206 -3.77 -11.87 12.02
N THR A 207 -4.84 -11.83 12.81
CA THR A 207 -5.99 -12.73 12.65
C THR A 207 -6.75 -12.36 11.37
N TYR A 208 -7.71 -13.19 10.96
CA TYR A 208 -8.63 -12.87 9.86
C TYR A 208 -9.25 -11.48 10.07
N GLU A 209 -9.85 -11.24 11.24
CA GLU A 209 -10.51 -9.98 11.56
C GLU A 209 -9.50 -8.81 11.63
N GLY A 210 -8.29 -9.06 12.13
CA GLY A 210 -7.23 -8.06 12.18
C GLY A 210 -6.71 -7.65 10.80
N LEU A 211 -6.62 -8.60 9.85
CA LEU A 211 -6.24 -8.32 8.48
C LEU A 211 -7.37 -7.59 7.75
N HIS A 212 -8.61 -8.06 7.91
CA HIS A 212 -9.80 -7.43 7.33
C HIS A 212 -9.93 -5.98 7.76
N GLU A 213 -9.92 -5.72 9.07
CA GLU A 213 -10.03 -4.36 9.61
C GLU A 213 -8.89 -3.47 9.12
N LYS A 214 -7.66 -4.02 9.04
CA LYS A 214 -6.50 -3.25 8.60
C LYS A 214 -6.56 -2.88 7.12
N LEU A 215 -7.00 -3.80 6.24
CA LEU A 215 -7.19 -3.54 4.82
C LEU A 215 -8.31 -2.50 4.62
N LEU A 216 -9.49 -2.77 5.18
CA LEU A 216 -10.66 -1.92 5.00
C LEU A 216 -10.47 -0.53 5.60
N MET A 217 -10.13 -0.44 6.90
CA MET A 217 -9.97 0.86 7.56
C MET A 217 -8.71 1.59 7.10
N GLY A 218 -7.67 0.87 6.70
CA GLY A 218 -6.48 1.47 6.08
C GLY A 218 -6.82 2.19 4.78
N ALA A 219 -7.58 1.53 3.90
CA ALA A 219 -8.00 2.13 2.63
C ALA A 219 -9.00 3.28 2.85
N LEU A 220 -10.02 3.06 3.68
CA LEU A 220 -11.07 4.06 3.95
C LEU A 220 -10.53 5.31 4.64
N ASN A 221 -9.52 5.19 5.51
CA ASN A 221 -8.92 6.36 6.15
C ASN A 221 -8.39 7.36 5.11
N ASP A 222 -7.70 6.88 4.09
CA ASP A 222 -7.16 7.73 3.03
C ASP A 222 -8.25 8.16 2.03
N LEU A 223 -9.12 7.23 1.63
CA LEU A 223 -10.19 7.50 0.66
C LEU A 223 -11.23 8.50 1.19
N SER A 224 -11.44 8.57 2.50
CA SER A 224 -12.39 9.53 3.12
C SER A 224 -12.05 11.00 2.83
N TRP A 225 -10.78 11.29 2.51
CA TRP A 225 -10.33 12.63 2.12
C TRP A 225 -10.42 12.84 0.60
N PHE A 226 -10.51 11.76 -0.17
CA PHE A 226 -10.51 11.78 -1.62
C PHE A 226 -11.88 12.16 -2.18
N SER A 227 -12.95 11.52 -1.69
CA SER A 227 -14.30 11.83 -2.16
C SER A 227 -15.38 11.62 -1.09
N ARG A 228 -16.55 12.21 -1.35
CA ARG A 228 -17.67 12.17 -0.42
C ARG A 228 -18.23 10.76 -0.26
N VAL A 229 -18.24 9.97 -1.33
CA VAL A 229 -18.72 8.58 -1.34
C VAL A 229 -17.96 7.80 -0.26
N TRP A 230 -16.64 7.88 -0.24
CA TRP A 230 -15.84 7.17 0.76
C TRP A 230 -15.95 7.76 2.17
N PHE A 231 -16.11 9.08 2.29
CA PHE A 231 -16.30 9.73 3.59
C PHE A 231 -17.52 9.19 4.33
N ASP A 232 -18.66 9.05 3.64
CA ASP A 232 -19.89 8.58 4.26
C ASP A 232 -19.77 7.12 4.73
N MET A 233 -19.10 6.25 3.95
CA MET A 233 -18.78 4.88 4.34
C MET A 233 -17.85 4.81 5.55
N TRP A 234 -16.77 5.59 5.55
CA TRP A 234 -15.83 5.67 6.67
C TRP A 234 -16.51 6.15 7.96
N GLU A 235 -17.33 7.19 7.89
CA GLU A 235 -18.05 7.73 9.05
C GLU A 235 -19.07 6.72 9.57
N ALA A 236 -19.80 6.03 8.69
CA ALA A 236 -20.72 4.97 9.06
C ALA A 236 -20.01 3.82 9.79
N ARG A 237 -18.91 3.32 9.25
CA ARG A 237 -18.13 2.22 9.84
C ARG A 237 -17.56 2.60 11.20
N ARG A 238 -16.96 3.79 11.31
CA ARG A 238 -16.44 4.32 12.58
C ARG A 238 -17.52 4.47 13.65
N ALA A 239 -18.74 4.80 13.25
CA ALA A 239 -19.89 4.92 14.14
C ALA A 239 -20.66 3.60 14.34
N ASN A 240 -20.21 2.50 13.72
CA ASN A 240 -20.91 1.22 13.65
C ASN A 240 -22.39 1.37 13.23
N ARG A 241 -22.62 2.21 12.21
CA ARG A 241 -23.95 2.45 11.60
C ARG A 241 -24.07 1.66 10.32
N GLU A 242 -25.24 1.07 10.12
CA GLU A 242 -25.63 0.49 8.82
C GLU A 242 -25.92 1.62 7.84
N ILE A 243 -25.40 1.48 6.61
CA ILE A 243 -25.71 2.33 5.46
C ILE A 243 -25.98 1.45 4.25
N GLU A 244 -26.74 1.97 3.30
CA GLU A 244 -26.83 1.38 1.98
C GLU A 244 -25.55 1.71 1.21
N LEU A 245 -24.81 0.67 0.82
CA LEU A 245 -23.56 0.83 0.10
C LEU A 245 -23.82 1.11 -1.38
N ASP A 246 -23.12 2.12 -1.88
CA ASP A 246 -22.91 2.32 -3.31
C ASP A 246 -22.29 1.06 -3.94
N PRO A 247 -22.60 0.71 -5.19
CA PRO A 247 -22.00 -0.44 -5.86
C PRO A 247 -20.46 -0.50 -5.81
N ILE A 248 -19.76 0.63 -5.94
CA ILE A 248 -18.29 0.67 -5.88
C ILE A 248 -17.79 0.52 -4.44
N GLN A 249 -18.56 0.98 -3.45
CA GLN A 249 -18.27 0.71 -2.04
C GLN A 249 -18.46 -0.76 -1.68
N ARG A 250 -19.47 -1.42 -2.27
CA ARG A 250 -19.71 -2.86 -2.08
C ARG A 250 -18.56 -3.67 -2.66
N TYR A 251 -18.08 -3.32 -3.85
CA TYR A 251 -16.90 -3.94 -4.44
C TYR A 251 -15.67 -3.82 -3.53
N LEU A 252 -15.47 -2.67 -2.85
CA LEU A 252 -14.39 -2.55 -1.85
C LEU A 252 -14.56 -3.52 -0.67
N GLU A 253 -15.77 -3.73 -0.14
CA GLU A 253 -15.98 -4.72 0.93
C GLU A 253 -15.71 -6.14 0.43
N ASP A 254 -16.24 -6.48 -0.75
CA ASP A 254 -16.10 -7.81 -1.37
C ASP A 254 -14.62 -8.14 -1.64
N ILE A 255 -13.88 -7.24 -2.30
CA ILE A 255 -12.46 -7.49 -2.61
C ILE A 255 -11.59 -7.56 -1.35
N VAL A 256 -11.92 -6.79 -0.30
CA VAL A 256 -11.20 -6.91 0.98
C VAL A 256 -11.49 -8.26 1.63
N GLU A 257 -12.73 -8.74 1.62
CA GLU A 257 -13.08 -10.07 2.14
C GLU A 257 -12.28 -11.17 1.42
N GLU A 258 -12.26 -11.14 0.09
CA GLU A 258 -11.49 -12.09 -0.72
C GLU A 258 -9.98 -12.02 -0.47
N LEU A 259 -9.41 -10.82 -0.36
CA LEU A 259 -8.00 -10.62 -0.01
C LEU A 259 -7.66 -11.18 1.37
N VAL A 260 -8.58 -11.09 2.34
CA VAL A 260 -8.38 -11.66 3.67
C VAL A 260 -8.42 -13.18 3.61
N GLU A 261 -9.37 -13.76 2.87
CA GLU A 261 -9.41 -15.21 2.64
C GLU A 261 -8.11 -15.71 2.00
N GLU A 262 -7.62 -15.01 0.97
CA GLU A 262 -6.35 -15.36 0.33
C GLU A 262 -5.16 -15.17 1.29
N GLY A 263 -5.16 -14.11 2.10
CA GLY A 263 -4.19 -13.88 3.16
C GLY A 263 -4.15 -15.00 4.21
N GLU A 264 -5.33 -15.50 4.60
CA GLU A 264 -5.46 -16.60 5.56
C GLU A 264 -5.00 -17.93 4.96
N ARG A 265 -5.43 -18.23 3.71
CA ARG A 265 -4.97 -19.39 2.94
C ARG A 265 -3.44 -19.40 2.83
N LEU A 266 -2.82 -18.23 2.60
CA LEU A 266 -1.37 -18.07 2.59
C LEU A 266 -0.73 -18.34 3.96
N TYR A 267 -1.36 -17.87 5.04
CA TYR A 267 -0.87 -18.09 6.40
C TYR A 267 -0.88 -19.56 6.79
N HIS A 268 -2.02 -20.24 6.66
CA HIS A 268 -2.17 -21.66 7.00
C HIS A 268 -1.21 -22.56 6.21
N ARG A 269 -0.97 -22.24 4.93
CA ARG A 269 0.00 -22.95 4.09
C ARG A 269 1.43 -22.84 4.64
N ILE A 270 1.84 -21.65 5.07
CA ILE A 270 3.18 -21.41 5.63
C ILE A 270 3.33 -22.11 6.98
N GLU A 271 2.32 -22.09 7.83
CA GLU A 271 2.37 -22.76 9.13
C GLU A 271 2.38 -24.30 8.98
N SER A 272 1.57 -24.85 8.09
CA SER A 272 1.54 -26.29 7.79
C SER A 272 2.89 -26.79 7.29
N SER A 273 3.55 -26.00 6.43
CA SER A 273 4.90 -26.29 5.93
C SER A 273 5.93 -26.27 7.05
N ARG A 274 5.79 -25.37 8.03
CA ARG A 274 6.67 -25.30 9.21
C ARG A 274 6.56 -26.57 10.05
N ARG A 275 5.34 -27.06 10.32
CA ARG A 275 5.12 -28.25 11.14
C ARG A 275 5.78 -29.49 10.53
N ARG A 276 5.63 -29.69 9.21
CA ARG A 276 6.27 -30.78 8.46
C ARG A 276 7.80 -30.75 8.54
N GLN A 277 8.40 -29.55 8.48
CA GLN A 277 9.87 -29.40 8.59
C GLN A 277 10.41 -29.61 10.00
N SER A 278 9.64 -29.29 11.03
CA SER A 278 10.05 -29.51 12.42
C SER A 278 9.99 -30.97 12.87
N GLY A 279 9.51 -31.90 12.04
CA GLY A 279 9.38 -33.32 12.40
C GLY A 279 8.39 -33.58 13.54
N LEU A 280 7.44 -32.65 13.75
CA LEU A 280 6.31 -32.77 14.67
C LEU A 280 5.09 -33.34 13.96
#